data_AF-A0A8H4PIR0-F1
#
_entry.id   AF-A0A8H4PIR0-F1
#
_cell.length_a   1.000
_cell.length_b   1.000
_cell.length_c   1.000
_cell.angle_alpha   90.00
_cell.angle_beta   90.00
_cell.angle_gamma   90.00
#
_symmetry.space_group_name_H-M   'P 1'
#
loop_
_entity.id
_entity.type
_entity.pdbx_description
1 polymer ?
#
loop_
_entity_poly.entity_id
_entity_poly.type
_entity_poly.pdbx_seq_one_letter_code
_entity_poly.pdbx_strand_id
1 'polypeptide(L)'
;PPQPLSDPSAPPSWSTTPSIPHPAASNPPPAIPQAPVPNPYMPAQAPIPAPVPVPPVQTRGFTTDHRDINQAQKHAKWAISALNFEDVPTAVKELRNALAMLGAQ
;
A
#
# COMPACT_ATOMS: atom_id res chain seq x y z
N PRO A 1 45.47 -35.65 -18.99
CA PRO A 1 44.53 -36.27 -19.97
C PRO A 1 43.07 -35.98 -19.56
N PRO A 2 42.15 -35.88 -20.53
CA PRO A 2 40.89 -35.09 -20.45
C PRO A 2 39.69 -35.83 -19.85
N GLN A 3 38.64 -35.07 -19.51
CA GLN A 3 37.30 -35.53 -19.09
C GLN A 3 36.42 -35.91 -20.31
N PRO A 4 35.37 -36.74 -20.10
CA PRO A 4 34.08 -36.59 -20.77
C PRO A 4 32.90 -36.54 -19.76
N LEU A 5 32.10 -35.47 -19.73
CA LEU A 5 30.78 -35.25 -20.37
C LEU A 5 29.57 -35.98 -19.73
N SER A 6 28.72 -35.17 -19.08
CA SER A 6 27.25 -35.00 -19.17
C SER A 6 26.28 -36.20 -19.19
N ASP A 7 25.23 -36.16 -18.34
CA ASP A 7 23.84 -35.83 -18.75
C ASP A 7 22.89 -35.68 -17.52
N PRO A 8 21.74 -35.00 -17.65
CA PRO A 8 20.94 -34.40 -16.58
C PRO A 8 19.80 -35.29 -16.03
N SER A 9 19.50 -35.16 -14.73
CA SER A 9 18.24 -35.67 -14.17
C SER A 9 17.10 -34.69 -14.44
N ALA A 10 16.11 -35.14 -15.20
CA ALA A 10 14.88 -34.43 -15.51
C ALA A 10 14.03 -34.17 -14.24
N PRO A 11 13.28 -33.06 -14.16
CA PRO A 11 12.29 -32.86 -13.10
C PRO A 11 11.05 -33.75 -13.34
N PRO A 12 10.38 -34.24 -12.28
CA PRO A 12 9.22 -35.11 -12.40
C PRO A 12 7.97 -34.39 -12.94
N SER A 13 7.19 -35.16 -13.69
CA SER A 13 5.99 -34.81 -14.44
C SER A 13 4.82 -34.29 -13.60
N TRP A 14 4.10 -33.34 -14.20
CA TRP A 14 2.85 -32.72 -13.74
C TRP A 14 1.72 -33.74 -13.76
N SER A 15 1.06 -33.94 -12.61
CA SER A 15 -0.11 -34.82 -12.49
C SER A 15 -1.34 -34.03 -12.00
N THR A 16 -2.21 -33.75 -12.97
CA THR A 16 -3.68 -33.81 -12.97
C THR A 16 -4.43 -33.47 -11.67
N THR A 17 -5.08 -32.29 -11.67
CA THR A 17 -6.13 -31.91 -10.71
C THR A 17 -7.44 -32.64 -11.07
N PRO A 18 -8.16 -33.26 -10.11
CA PRO A 18 -9.47 -33.85 -10.38
C PRO A 18 -10.55 -32.77 -10.54
N SER A 19 -11.35 -32.87 -11.61
CA SER A 19 -12.54 -32.04 -11.83
C SER A 19 -13.67 -32.47 -10.87
N ILE A 20 -14.23 -31.51 -10.14
CA ILE A 20 -15.40 -31.72 -9.26
C ILE A 20 -16.68 -31.67 -10.11
N PRO A 21 -17.62 -32.63 -9.95
CA PRO A 21 -18.91 -32.59 -10.65
C PRO A 21 -19.84 -31.52 -10.04
N HIS A 22 -20.42 -30.69 -10.90
CA HIS A 22 -21.43 -29.69 -10.53
C HIS A 22 -22.82 -30.35 -10.36
N PRO A 23 -23.62 -29.98 -9.34
CA PRO A 23 -25.00 -30.43 -9.22
C PRO A 23 -25.92 -29.77 -10.27
N ALA A 24 -26.90 -30.54 -10.75
CA ALA A 24 -27.87 -30.15 -11.78
C ALA A 24 -28.81 -29.03 -11.31
N ALA A 25 -29.11 -28.10 -12.22
CA ALA A 25 -30.02 -26.97 -11.97
C ALA A 25 -31.47 -27.45 -11.75
N SER A 26 -32.12 -26.91 -10.72
CA SER A 26 -33.55 -27.12 -10.44
C SER A 26 -34.39 -26.15 -11.26
N ASN A 27 -35.41 -26.64 -11.98
CA ASN A 27 -36.35 -25.79 -12.73
C ASN A 27 -37.27 -25.01 -11.76
N PRO A 28 -37.50 -23.70 -11.97
CA PRO A 28 -38.45 -22.94 -11.17
C PRO A 28 -39.92 -23.22 -11.58
N PRO A 29 -40.88 -23.05 -10.65
CA PRO A 29 -42.31 -23.20 -10.94
C PRO A 29 -42.86 -22.07 -11.83
N PRO A 30 -44.04 -22.26 -12.46
CA PRO A 30 -44.67 -21.25 -13.31
C PRO A 30 -45.09 -20.00 -12.52
N ALA A 31 -44.83 -18.83 -13.10
CA ALA A 31 -45.22 -17.55 -12.52
C ALA A 31 -46.73 -17.30 -12.67
N ILE A 32 -47.40 -16.98 -11.55
CA ILE A 32 -48.77 -16.43 -11.52
C ILE A 32 -48.73 -14.92 -11.78
N PRO A 33 -49.66 -14.35 -12.58
CA PRO A 33 -49.74 -12.90 -12.76
C PRO A 33 -50.23 -12.21 -11.47
N GLN A 34 -49.38 -11.39 -10.86
CA GLN A 34 -49.80 -10.50 -9.77
C GLN A 34 -50.42 -9.22 -10.34
N ALA A 35 -51.56 -8.80 -9.76
CA ALA A 35 -52.19 -7.52 -10.08
C ALA A 35 -51.32 -6.34 -9.59
N PRO A 36 -51.35 -5.15 -10.25
CA PRO A 36 -50.56 -4.00 -9.83
C PRO A 36 -51.09 -3.42 -8.51
N VAL A 37 -50.24 -3.41 -7.47
CA VAL A 37 -50.45 -2.62 -6.26
C VAL A 37 -50.11 -1.14 -6.53
N PRO A 38 -50.85 -0.16 -5.97
CA PRO A 38 -50.53 1.25 -6.17
C PRO A 38 -49.25 1.61 -5.40
N ASN A 39 -48.28 2.23 -6.08
CA ASN A 39 -47.06 2.72 -5.45
C ASN A 39 -47.38 3.85 -4.45
N PRO A 40 -46.87 3.78 -3.20
CA PRO A 40 -46.87 4.94 -2.33
C PRO A 40 -45.87 5.98 -2.86
N TYR A 41 -46.32 7.23 -2.96
CA TYR A 41 -45.51 8.37 -3.35
C TYR A 41 -44.31 8.52 -2.41
N MET A 42 -43.08 8.34 -2.93
CA MET A 42 -41.86 8.68 -2.20
C MET A 42 -41.62 10.19 -2.23
N PRO A 43 -41.24 10.83 -1.10
CA PRO A 43 -40.80 12.22 -1.11
C PRO A 43 -39.47 12.35 -1.88
N ALA A 44 -39.36 13.42 -2.66
CA ALA A 44 -38.16 13.72 -3.44
C ALA A 44 -36.96 13.92 -2.51
N GLN A 45 -35.88 13.17 -2.77
CA GLN A 45 -34.61 13.32 -2.06
C GLN A 45 -33.98 14.68 -2.42
N ALA A 46 -33.61 15.45 -1.41
CA ALA A 46 -32.84 16.68 -1.61
C ALA A 46 -31.45 16.36 -2.20
N PRO A 47 -30.90 17.22 -3.08
CA PRO A 47 -29.59 16.99 -3.66
C PRO A 47 -28.50 17.04 -2.58
N ILE A 48 -27.69 15.99 -2.55
CA ILE A 48 -26.53 15.84 -1.67
C ILE A 48 -25.43 16.81 -2.15
N PRO A 49 -24.81 17.62 -1.28
CA PRO A 49 -23.68 18.46 -1.68
C PRO A 49 -22.54 17.60 -2.22
N ALA A 50 -21.98 17.98 -3.38
CA ALA A 50 -20.83 17.28 -3.95
C ALA A 50 -19.60 17.36 -3.02
N PRO A 51 -18.77 16.31 -2.95
CA PRO A 51 -17.52 16.36 -2.19
C PRO A 51 -16.63 17.46 -2.77
N VAL A 52 -16.23 18.42 -1.92
CA VAL A 52 -15.19 19.38 -2.28
C VAL A 52 -13.85 18.65 -2.43
N PRO A 53 -13.09 18.86 -3.51
CA PRO A 53 -11.76 18.31 -3.64
C PRO A 53 -10.87 18.90 -2.54
N VAL A 54 -10.45 18.08 -1.58
CA VAL A 54 -9.36 18.45 -0.67
C VAL A 54 -8.08 18.55 -1.49
N PRO A 55 -7.30 19.64 -1.39
CA PRO A 55 -6.02 19.72 -2.08
C PRO A 55 -5.12 18.57 -1.56
N PRO A 56 -4.36 17.90 -2.43
CA PRO A 56 -3.42 16.90 -1.99
C PRO A 56 -2.41 17.57 -1.05
N VAL A 57 -2.35 17.10 0.21
CA VAL A 57 -1.24 17.40 1.10
C VAL A 57 0.00 16.91 0.37
N GLN A 58 0.84 17.84 -0.08
CA GLN A 58 2.13 17.52 -0.66
C GLN A 58 2.99 16.94 0.46
N THR A 59 2.91 15.62 0.67
CA THR A 59 3.93 14.89 1.40
C THR A 59 5.20 15.02 0.57
N ARG A 60 6.07 15.97 0.92
CA ARG A 60 7.45 15.95 0.42
C ARG A 60 7.99 14.58 0.76
N GLY A 61 8.26 13.78 -0.27
CA GLY A 61 8.74 12.41 -0.07
C GLY A 61 10.01 12.43 0.77
N PHE A 62 10.14 11.49 1.69
CA PHE A 62 11.39 11.27 2.40
C PHE A 62 12.43 10.75 1.42
N THR A 63 13.68 11.21 1.52
CA THR A 63 14.74 10.64 0.69
C THR A 63 15.06 9.22 1.14
N THR A 64 15.28 8.35 0.16
CA THR A 64 15.78 6.99 0.35
C THR A 64 17.25 6.86 -0.07
N ASP A 65 17.91 7.97 -0.40
CA ASP A 65 19.30 7.94 -0.83
C ASP A 65 20.22 7.63 0.36
N HIS A 66 21.06 6.60 0.19
CA HIS A 66 21.97 6.15 1.23
C HIS A 66 22.95 7.25 1.67
N ARG A 67 23.35 8.16 0.78
CA ARG A 67 24.25 9.26 1.11
C ARG A 67 23.57 10.25 2.06
N ASP A 68 22.33 10.61 1.76
CA ASP A 68 21.56 11.55 2.57
C ASP A 68 21.23 10.97 3.94
N ILE A 69 20.88 9.68 4.00
CA ILE A 69 20.68 8.94 5.26
C ILE A 69 21.95 8.96 6.11
N ASN A 70 23.12 8.70 5.51
CA ASN A 70 24.40 8.74 6.23
C ASN A 70 24.71 10.15 6.78
N GLN A 71 24.39 11.22 6.05
CA GLN A 71 24.58 12.59 6.55
C GLN A 71 23.60 12.91 7.67
N ALA A 72 22.32 12.55 7.53
CA ALA A 72 21.32 12.72 8.57
C ALA A 72 21.72 12.02 9.88
N GLN A 73 22.26 10.81 9.79
CA GLN A 73 22.77 10.07 10.94
C GLN A 73 23.95 10.76 11.63
N LYS A 74 24.87 11.38 10.87
CA LYS A 74 25.99 12.15 11.44
C LYS A 74 25.49 13.36 12.23
N HIS A 75 24.58 14.13 11.63
CA HIS A 75 23.94 15.26 12.30
C HIS A 75 23.20 14.82 13.57
N ALA A 76 22.45 13.71 13.52
CA ALA A 76 21.79 13.15 14.71
C ALA A 76 22.79 12.76 15.81
N LYS A 77 23.93 12.14 15.45
CA LYS A 77 25.00 11.83 16.40
C LYS A 77 25.58 13.09 17.06
N TRP A 78 25.81 14.14 16.29
CA TRP A 78 26.28 15.42 16.84
C TRP A 78 25.24 16.06 17.75
N ALA A 79 23.95 16.01 17.40
CA ALA A 79 22.87 16.49 18.25
C ALA A 79 22.83 15.75 19.60
N ILE A 80 22.97 14.41 19.60
CA ILE A 80 23.01 13.62 20.84
C ILE A 80 24.19 14.07 21.72
N SER A 81 25.37 14.26 21.15
CA SER A 81 26.52 14.77 21.90
C SER A 81 26.26 16.17 22.45
N ALA A 82 25.65 17.08 21.68
CA ALA A 82 25.32 18.42 22.15
C ALA A 82 24.33 18.40 23.33
N LEU A 83 23.33 17.51 23.28
CA LEU A 83 22.38 17.30 24.39
C LEU A 83 23.08 16.80 25.66
N ASN A 84 24.12 15.96 25.55
CA ASN A 84 24.91 15.52 26.70
C ASN A 84 25.67 16.66 27.39
N PHE A 85 25.94 17.78 26.70
CA PHE A 85 26.57 18.98 27.25
C PHE A 85 25.59 20.14 27.45
N GLU A 86 24.27 19.86 27.39
CA GLU A 86 23.21 20.86 27.56
C GLU A 86 23.24 22.01 26.53
N ASP A 87 23.95 21.82 25.40
CA ASP A 87 23.99 22.78 24.29
C ASP A 87 22.75 22.58 23.38
N VAL A 88 21.62 23.07 23.88
CA VAL A 88 20.33 23.02 23.18
C VAL A 88 20.35 23.74 21.83
N PRO A 89 20.93 24.94 21.68
CA PRO A 89 21.01 25.62 20.38
C PRO A 89 21.72 24.78 19.31
N THR A 90 22.85 24.15 19.65
CA THR A 90 23.57 23.27 18.73
C THR A 90 22.75 22.03 18.41
N ALA A 91 22.13 21.38 19.40
CA ALA A 91 21.30 20.20 19.18
C ALA A 91 20.15 20.48 18.19
N VAL A 92 19.43 21.59 18.35
CA VAL A 92 18.33 21.99 17.45
C VAL A 92 18.84 22.22 16.03
N LYS A 93 19.98 22.91 15.87
CA LYS A 93 20.58 23.15 14.55
C LYS A 93 20.91 21.83 13.83
N GLU A 94 21.55 20.90 14.52
CA GLU A 94 21.94 19.61 13.95
C GLU A 94 20.71 18.75 13.60
N LEU A 95 19.68 18.72 14.43
CA LEU A 95 18.43 18.01 14.11
C LEU A 95 17.74 18.58 12.87
N ARG A 96 17.72 19.90 12.70
CA ARG A 96 17.15 20.52 11.49
C ARG A 96 17.95 20.16 10.25
N ASN A 97 19.28 20.11 10.34
CA ASN A 97 20.12 19.64 9.24
C ASN A 97 19.82 18.17 8.91
N ALA A 98 19.65 17.32 9.92
CA ALA A 98 19.27 15.92 9.70
C ALA A 98 17.92 15.79 8.97
N LEU A 99 16.91 16.56 9.39
CA LEU A 99 15.59 16.57 8.74
C LEU A 99 15.66 17.10 7.30
N ALA A 100 16.47 18.14 7.05
CA ALA A 100 16.68 18.65 5.71
C ALA A 100 17.34 17.61 4.79
N MET A 101 18.33 16.86 5.30
CA MET A 101 18.90 15.72 4.58
C MET A 101 17.82 14.67 4.28
N LEU A 102 16.87 14.43 5.18
CA LEU A 102 15.78 13.46 5.00
C LEU A 102 14.62 13.96 4.10
N GLY A 103 14.66 15.21 3.63
CA GLY A 103 13.57 15.82 2.85
C GLY A 103 12.39 16.30 3.69
N ALA A 104 12.52 16.28 5.02
CA ALA A 104 11.49 16.62 6.00
C ALA A 104 11.64 18.06 6.56
N GLN A 105 11.97 19.01 5.68
CA GLN A 105 12.13 20.44 5.99
C GLN A 105 10.89 21.27 5.68
#